data_AF-A0A0F8VEZ9-F1
#
_entry.id   AF-A0A0F8VEZ9-F1
#
_cell.length_a   1.000
_cell.length_b   1.000
_cell.length_c   1.000
_cell.angle_alpha   90.00
_cell.angle_beta   90.00
_cell.angle_gamma   90.00
#
_symmetry.space_group_name_H-M   'P 1'
#
loop_
_entity.id
_entity.type
_entity.pdbx_description
1 polymer ?
#
loop_
_entity_poly.entity_id
_entity_poly.type
_entity_poly.pdbx_seq_one_letter_code
_entity_poly.pdbx_strand_id
1 'polypeptide(L)'
;MADKERTILSKESILTADDLPTEAVEAEEWGGWILIRTLTGRQRDRLEADLLTGKKNGQINLDNVRAKMVVATAVDQDGNQLHQPGDEVKYTVLYT
;
A
#
# COMPACT_ATOMS: atom_id res chain seq x y z
N MET A 1 -0.33 23.27 -18.74
CA MET A 1 -0.57 22.81 -17.36
C MET A 1 -1.11 23.99 -16.59
N ALA A 2 -2.31 23.91 -16.04
CA ALA A 2 -2.91 25.03 -15.32
C ALA A 2 -2.09 25.33 -14.05
N ASP A 3 -1.76 26.61 -13.85
CA ASP A 3 -1.06 27.06 -12.65
C ASP A 3 -2.05 26.94 -11.49
N LYS A 4 -1.81 25.96 -10.60
CA LYS A 4 -2.72 25.70 -9.47
C LYS A 4 -2.39 26.74 -8.39
N GLU A 5 -3.32 27.66 -8.14
CA GLU A 5 -3.18 28.69 -7.11
C GLU A 5 -2.85 28.03 -5.76
N ARG A 6 -1.71 28.42 -5.16
CA ARG A 6 -1.22 27.82 -3.91
C ARG A 6 -1.67 28.67 -2.73
N THR A 7 -2.43 28.07 -1.82
CA THR A 7 -2.82 28.68 -0.54
C THR A 7 -2.33 27.83 0.63
N ILE A 8 -2.24 28.42 1.82
CA ILE A 8 -1.94 27.68 3.05
C ILE A 8 -3.16 26.84 3.41
N LEU A 9 -2.98 25.53 3.53
CA LEU A 9 -4.06 24.59 3.85
C LEU A 9 -4.47 24.71 5.32
N SER A 10 -5.78 24.59 5.58
CA SER A 10 -6.29 24.42 6.94
C SER A 10 -6.09 22.97 7.42
N LYS A 11 -6.12 22.78 8.73
CA LYS A 11 -6.11 21.43 9.34
C LYS A 11 -7.22 20.55 8.79
N GLU A 12 -8.42 21.12 8.63
CA GLU A 12 -9.60 20.41 8.13
C GLU A 12 -9.38 19.92 6.70
N SER A 13 -8.87 20.80 5.80
CA SER A 13 -8.59 20.43 4.41
C SER A 13 -7.55 19.32 4.28
N ILE A 14 -6.59 19.21 5.20
CA ILE A 14 -5.59 18.13 5.21
C ILE A 14 -6.22 16.82 5.71
N LEU A 15 -7.05 16.88 6.76
CA LEU A 15 -7.63 15.69 7.36
C LEU A 15 -8.77 15.08 6.53
N THR A 16 -9.42 15.88 5.67
CA THR A 16 -10.49 15.42 4.78
C THR A 16 -10.04 15.25 3.33
N ALA A 17 -8.74 15.46 3.04
CA ALA A 17 -8.20 15.18 1.72
C ALA A 17 -8.34 13.68 1.41
N ASP A 18 -8.96 13.38 0.27
CA ASP A 18 -8.97 12.04 -0.32
C ASP A 18 -7.89 11.99 -1.40
N ASP A 19 -6.65 11.76 -0.95
CA ASP A 19 -5.45 11.69 -1.78
C ASP A 19 -4.89 10.27 -1.88
N LEU A 20 -5.76 9.26 -1.70
CA LEU A 20 -5.42 7.85 -1.76
C LEU A 20 -5.93 7.19 -3.06
N PRO A 21 -5.28 7.42 -4.22
CA PRO A 21 -5.71 6.81 -5.47
C PRO A 21 -5.72 5.28 -5.37
N THR A 22 -6.74 4.70 -6.00
CA THR A 22 -6.92 3.25 -6.13
C THR A 22 -6.96 2.91 -7.61
N GLU A 23 -6.16 1.92 -8.02
CA GLU A 23 -6.06 1.46 -9.40
C GLU A 23 -6.40 -0.03 -9.49
N ALA A 24 -7.11 -0.42 -10.53
CA ALA A 24 -7.36 -1.82 -10.84
C ALA A 24 -6.21 -2.37 -11.68
N VAL A 25 -5.56 -3.41 -11.18
CA VAL A 25 -4.47 -4.13 -11.86
C VAL A 25 -4.99 -5.50 -12.28
N GLU A 26 -4.86 -5.82 -13.56
CA GLU A 26 -5.21 -7.15 -14.07
C GLU A 26 -4.20 -8.19 -13.58
N ALA A 27 -4.71 -9.28 -13.03
CA ALA A 27 -3.95 -10.47 -12.69
C ALA A 27 -4.30 -11.56 -13.71
N GLU A 28 -3.70 -11.49 -14.90
CA GLU A 28 -3.96 -12.40 -16.03
C GLU A 28 -3.85 -13.88 -15.61
N GLU A 29 -2.85 -14.20 -14.79
CA GLU A 29 -2.60 -15.54 -14.26
C GLU A 29 -3.78 -16.11 -13.46
N TRP A 30 -4.61 -15.23 -12.90
CA TRP A 30 -5.78 -15.58 -12.09
C TRP A 30 -7.10 -15.26 -12.79
N GLY A 31 -7.05 -14.67 -13.99
CA GLY A 31 -8.23 -14.27 -14.76
C GLY A 31 -9.11 -13.23 -14.05
N GLY A 32 -8.49 -12.32 -13.30
CA GLY A 32 -9.23 -11.36 -12.47
C GLY A 32 -8.51 -10.03 -12.28
N TRP A 33 -9.12 -9.15 -11.49
CA TRP A 33 -8.59 -7.82 -11.17
C TRP A 33 -8.33 -7.70 -9.67
N ILE A 34 -7.27 -6.98 -9.32
CA ILE A 34 -6.93 -6.64 -7.93
C ILE A 34 -6.95 -5.11 -7.83
N LEU A 35 -7.62 -4.58 -6.82
CA LEU A 35 -7.56 -3.14 -6.53
C LEU A 35 -6.34 -2.86 -5.65
N ILE A 36 -5.50 -1.94 -6.11
CA ILE A 36 -4.29 -1.49 -5.41
C ILE A 36 -4.49 -0.04 -5.01
N ARG A 37 -4.45 0.24 -3.72
CA ARG A 37 -4.54 1.60 -3.16
C ARG A 37 -3.22 2.04 -2.57
N THR A 38 -2.92 3.34 -2.67
CA THR A 38 -1.80 3.93 -1.93
C THR A 38 -1.98 3.81 -0.41
N LEU A 39 -0.85 3.79 0.30
CA LEU A 39 -0.85 3.72 1.75
C LEU A 39 -0.92 5.13 2.34
N THR A 40 -1.66 5.28 3.42
CA THR A 40 -1.47 6.44 4.32
C THR A 40 -0.07 6.40 4.92
N GLY A 41 0.45 7.55 5.36
CA GLY A 41 1.75 7.62 6.06
C GLY A 41 1.84 6.63 7.23
N ARG A 42 0.78 6.50 8.02
CA ARG A 42 0.73 5.54 9.14
C ARG A 42 0.82 4.08 8.70
N GLN A 43 0.16 3.70 7.60
CA GLN A 43 0.25 2.34 7.06
C GLN A 43 1.65 2.07 6.51
N ARG A 44 2.26 3.07 5.86
CA ARG A 44 3.63 2.99 5.36
C ARG A 44 4.64 2.81 6.49
N ASP A 45 4.53 3.61 7.56
CA ASP A 45 5.39 3.50 8.75
C ASP A 45 5.32 2.10 9.36
N ARG A 46 4.11 1.52 9.43
CA ARG A 46 3.92 0.15 9.94
C ARG A 46 4.62 -0.89 9.07
N LEU A 47 4.46 -0.80 7.75
CA LEU A 47 5.14 -1.69 6.82
C LEU A 47 6.67 -1.60 6.98
N GLU A 48 7.21 -0.39 7.10
CA GLU A 48 8.65 -0.17 7.26
C GLU A 48 9.16 -0.67 8.62
N ALA A 49 8.41 -0.45 9.70
CA ALA A 49 8.72 -1.00 11.00
C ALA A 49 8.77 -2.54 10.96
N ASP A 50 7.82 -3.19 10.29
CA ASP A 50 7.80 -4.64 10.13
C ASP A 50 9.04 -5.16 9.37
N LEU A 51 9.59 -4.38 8.42
CA LEU A 51 10.84 -4.71 7.73
C LEU A 51 12.08 -4.51 8.61
N LEU A 52 12.06 -3.55 9.54
CA LEU A 52 13.19 -3.25 10.42
C LEU A 52 13.29 -4.19 11.64
N THR A 53 12.24 -4.97 11.94
CA THR A 53 12.19 -5.89 13.10
C THR A 53 13.05 -7.16 12.96
N GLY A 54 14.04 -7.19 12.06
CA GLY A 54 14.97 -8.31 11.95
C GLY A 54 15.59 -8.69 13.29
N LYS A 55 15.47 -9.97 13.65
CA LYS A 55 15.81 -10.52 14.97
C LYS A 55 17.24 -10.14 15.37
N LYS A 56 17.36 -9.24 16.37
CA LYS A 56 18.59 -8.79 17.04
C LYS A 56 19.59 -8.10 16.09
N ASN A 57 19.82 -6.80 16.32
CA ASN A 57 20.89 -5.97 15.74
C ASN A 57 20.52 -5.08 14.53
N GLY A 58 19.25 -4.69 14.35
CA GLY A 58 18.88 -3.70 13.33
C GLY A 58 19.10 -4.17 11.88
N GLN A 59 19.08 -5.49 11.66
CA GLN A 59 19.09 -6.05 10.33
C GLN A 59 17.74 -5.81 9.65
N ILE A 60 17.77 -5.33 8.41
CA ILE A 60 16.57 -5.20 7.58
C ILE A 60 16.17 -6.61 7.13
N ASN A 61 14.96 -7.02 7.47
CA ASN A 61 14.36 -8.25 6.97
C ASN A 61 13.65 -7.99 5.63
N LEU A 62 14.37 -8.25 4.55
CA LEU A 62 13.85 -8.12 3.18
C LEU A 62 13.07 -9.35 2.70
N ASP A 63 12.91 -10.38 3.54
CA ASP A 63 12.14 -11.56 3.16
C ASP A 63 10.71 -11.15 2.81
N ASN A 64 10.29 -11.57 1.62
CA ASN A 64 8.96 -11.33 1.06
C ASN A 64 8.54 -9.85 1.05
N VAL A 65 9.48 -8.91 0.99
CA VAL A 65 9.16 -7.45 1.02
C VAL A 65 8.15 -7.04 -0.06
N ARG A 66 8.27 -7.60 -1.26
CA ARG A 66 7.33 -7.33 -2.36
C ARG A 66 5.93 -7.87 -2.05
N ALA A 67 5.82 -9.09 -1.54
CA ALA A 67 4.54 -9.66 -1.14
C ALA A 67 3.89 -8.87 0.02
N LYS A 68 4.69 -8.47 1.02
CA LYS A 68 4.23 -7.60 2.12
C LYS A 68 3.70 -6.27 1.62
N MET A 69 4.32 -5.70 0.57
CA MET A 69 3.83 -4.47 -0.05
C MET A 69 2.47 -4.69 -0.72
N VAL A 70 2.29 -5.77 -1.48
CA VAL A 70 0.99 -6.07 -2.10
C VAL A 70 -0.09 -6.34 -1.05
N VAL A 71 0.20 -7.09 0.02
CA VAL A 71 -0.73 -7.30 1.15
C VAL A 71 -1.18 -5.97 1.77
N ALA A 72 -0.26 -5.01 1.90
CA ALA A 72 -0.57 -3.70 2.47
C ALA A 72 -1.42 -2.83 1.53
N THR A 73 -1.27 -2.97 0.22
CA THR A 73 -1.91 -2.09 -0.78
C THR A 73 -3.16 -2.70 -1.42
N ALA A 74 -3.32 -4.02 -1.39
CA ALA A 74 -4.47 -4.71 -1.98
C ALA A 74 -5.74 -4.48 -1.14
N VAL A 75 -6.79 -4.01 -1.79
CA VAL A 75 -8.08 -3.68 -1.15
C VAL A 75 -9.25 -4.31 -1.88
N ASP A 76 -10.37 -4.48 -1.18
CA ASP A 76 -11.65 -4.83 -1.80
C ASP A 76 -12.33 -3.59 -2.41
N GLN A 77 -13.51 -3.80 -3.00
CA GLN A 77 -14.33 -2.75 -3.62
C GLN A 77 -14.80 -1.66 -2.64
N ASP A 78 -14.84 -1.98 -1.35
CA ASP A 78 -15.23 -1.07 -0.27
C ASP A 78 -13.99 -0.36 0.33
N GLY A 79 -12.79 -0.68 -0.17
CA GLY A 79 -11.53 -0.12 0.28
C GLY A 79 -11.01 -0.76 1.58
N ASN A 80 -11.51 -1.91 2.01
CA ASN A 80 -10.93 -2.65 3.13
C ASN A 80 -9.73 -3.47 2.66
N GLN A 81 -8.76 -3.67 3.55
CA GLN A 81 -7.57 -4.47 3.22
C GLN A 81 -7.98 -5.92 2.92
N LEU A 82 -7.58 -6.45 1.76
CA LEU A 82 -7.93 -7.79 1.31
C LEU A 82 -7.30 -8.91 2.16
N HIS A 83 -6.13 -8.63 2.74
CA HIS A 83 -5.31 -9.62 3.44
C HIS A 83 -4.84 -9.11 4.79
N GLN A 84 -4.63 -10.02 5.73
CA GLN A 84 -4.10 -9.70 7.05
C GLN A 84 -2.58 -9.94 7.13
N PRO A 85 -1.87 -9.27 8.06
CA PRO A 85 -0.46 -9.59 8.32
C PRO A 85 -0.30 -11.07 8.68
N GLY A 86 0.45 -11.81 7.85
CA GLY A 86 0.66 -13.25 8.02
C GLY A 86 -0.02 -14.13 6.97
N ASP A 87 -0.89 -13.57 6.13
CA ASP A 87 -1.40 -14.29 4.97
C ASP A 87 -0.25 -14.62 4.01
N GLU A 88 -0.08 -15.91 3.71
CA GLU A 88 0.85 -16.38 2.68
C GLU A 88 0.24 -16.10 1.30
N VAL A 89 0.43 -14.89 0.80
CA VAL A 89 -0.09 -14.55 -0.51
C VAL A 89 0.93 -14.87 -1.59
N LYS A 90 0.54 -15.75 -2.51
CA LYS A 90 1.29 -16.08 -3.72
C LYS A 90 1.19 -14.95 -4.74
N TYR A 91 1.46 -13.71 -4.35
CA TYR A 91 1.56 -12.65 -5.35
C TYR A 91 2.80 -12.94 -6.20
N THR A 92 2.60 -13.57 -7.37
CA THR A 92 3.53 -13.43 -8.47
C THR A 92 3.74 -11.94 -8.65
N VAL A 93 4.98 -11.53 -8.87
CA VAL A 93 5.35 -10.12 -9.02
C VAL A 93 4.49 -9.53 -10.13
N LEU A 94 3.38 -8.87 -9.76
CA LEU A 94 2.65 -7.98 -10.65
C LEU A 94 3.70 -6.97 -11.09
N TYR A 95 3.96 -6.86 -12.39
CA TYR A 95 5.11 -6.23 -13.06
C TYR A 95 6.30 -7.17 -13.39
N THR A 96 6.21 -7.77 -14.58
CA THR A 96 7.18 -7.52 -15.65
C THR A 96 6.47 -6.87 -16.83
#